data_AF-A0A815XUT1-F1
#
_entry.id   AF-A0A815XUT1-F1
#
_cell.length_a   1.000
_cell.length_b   1.000
_cell.length_c   1.000
_cell.angle_alpha   90.00
_cell.angle_beta   90.00
_cell.angle_gamma   90.00
#
_symmetry.space_group_name_H-M   'P 1'
#
loop_
_entity.id
_entity.type
_entity.pdbx_description
1 polymer ?
#
loop_
_entity_poly.entity_id
_entity_poly.type
_entity_poly.pdbx_seq_one_letter_code
_entity_poly.pdbx_strand_id
1 'polypeptide(L)'
;FSVNSYEKSGTQVTEVRRMFLERKDIAGYKAYTAKQNDPKLFRWWGRYFESRGKIEDALGCYRKADDNLSLCRLLCEQDQPTKAIELCSDTGNKAACYHMARYFEKKGDYKQAISYFQQASAISNAMRLCRDHHLDEYMANIAVQGTSDDMLEAARYFQTLPMQEDRAILLYHKAGLTSKAIDLAFKHERYSALAQIADSVGKNVDPTQVTRMADYFMQLKQFDKAVDLLAAIDRVDEAADLAIRNEIPLTEELLERLSPAKPTNEEDMPKYQAICEKLGDLAVSQGAYAGAAKKYLDAGNKIKSMRALIHSGDVERITMFATVARNREVYLLAADYLKTLDWKKYPDALQNIMNFYKKARAYDKLALFYDMCAQIEIEEYRDYNKALEALMEAYKILRDNGENTFTKDETLQELELKCRNIKRFIDAKDRYLNDPETGSRELASLLTDQKIFIGVHPGDLYGILIDHFGRQEKYKQAGMLLDELQEHIPERYFSHYINPNLLSAIYAATGRKMAPPDQPSQSMTYNNDENEDKLVIDDYQNDRRQQQRQGHLGKSHTYAEEIDDNIDYGSVDD
;
A
#
# COMPACT_ATOMS: atom_id res chain seq x y z
N PHE A 1 -79.16 33.02 1.81
CA PHE A 1 -77.87 32.49 2.28
C PHE A 1 -76.75 33.26 1.61
N SER A 2 -75.88 33.89 2.41
CA SER A 2 -74.80 34.72 1.89
C SER A 2 -73.63 33.84 1.49
N VAL A 3 -72.92 34.25 0.42
CA VAL A 3 -71.70 33.59 -0.08
C VAL A 3 -70.68 33.37 1.05
N ASN A 4 -70.61 34.30 2.00
CA ASN A 4 -69.76 34.26 3.18
C ASN A 4 -70.02 33.03 4.09
N SER A 5 -71.27 32.55 4.18
CA SER A 5 -71.58 31.34 4.97
C SER A 5 -71.03 30.07 4.33
N TYR A 6 -71.08 29.97 2.99
CA TYR A 6 -70.55 28.80 2.26
C TYR A 6 -69.02 28.79 2.17
N GLU A 7 -68.40 29.97 2.17
CA GLU A 7 -66.93 30.12 2.29
C GLU A 7 -66.44 29.65 3.67
N LYS A 8 -67.15 30.03 4.74
CA LYS A 8 -66.83 29.59 6.11
C LYS A 8 -67.02 28.09 6.32
N SER A 9 -67.91 27.44 5.56
CA SER A 9 -68.12 25.99 5.62
C SER A 9 -67.23 25.18 4.68
N GLY A 10 -66.34 25.82 3.91
CA GLY A 10 -65.43 25.12 2.99
C GLY A 10 -66.12 24.49 1.76
N THR A 11 -67.38 24.83 1.48
CA THR A 11 -68.19 24.26 0.38
C THR A 11 -68.36 25.23 -0.80
N GLN A 12 -67.54 26.28 -0.86
CA GLN A 12 -67.62 27.34 -1.86
C GLN A 12 -67.48 26.86 -3.31
N VAL A 13 -66.72 25.78 -3.56
CA VAL A 13 -66.52 25.25 -4.91
C VAL A 13 -67.79 24.60 -5.48
N THR A 14 -68.63 24.01 -4.63
CA THR A 14 -69.83 23.27 -5.03
C THR A 14 -71.11 24.07 -4.85
N GLU A 15 -71.31 24.67 -3.66
CA GLU A 15 -72.57 25.30 -3.26
C GLU A 15 -72.72 26.72 -3.82
N VAL A 16 -71.65 27.53 -3.81
CA VAL A 16 -71.68 28.89 -4.39
C VAL A 16 -71.85 28.79 -5.91
N ARG A 17 -71.18 27.82 -6.53
CA ARG A 17 -71.38 27.50 -7.95
C ARG A 17 -72.83 27.12 -8.26
N ARG A 18 -73.43 26.20 -7.49
CA ARG A 18 -74.83 25.78 -7.68
C ARG A 18 -75.77 26.98 -7.59
N MET A 19 -75.60 27.82 -6.54
CA MET A 19 -76.42 29.01 -6.30
C MET A 19 -76.41 29.99 -7.48
N PHE A 20 -75.25 30.29 -8.07
CA PHE A 20 -75.15 31.22 -9.20
C PHE A 20 -75.69 30.61 -10.51
N LEU A 21 -75.49 29.30 -10.74
CA LEU A 21 -75.99 28.61 -11.93
C LEU A 21 -77.52 28.48 -11.94
N GLU A 22 -78.14 28.18 -10.79
CA GLU A 22 -79.61 28.14 -10.64
C GLU A 22 -80.24 29.51 -10.93
N ARG A 23 -79.54 30.59 -10.58
CA ARG A 23 -79.95 31.98 -10.84
C ARG A 23 -79.63 32.46 -12.25
N LYS A 24 -78.98 31.63 -13.09
CA LYS A 24 -78.45 31.98 -14.41
C LYS A 24 -77.51 33.20 -14.42
N ASP A 25 -76.95 33.56 -13.26
CA ASP A 25 -76.06 34.72 -13.12
C ASP A 25 -74.59 34.30 -13.33
N ILE A 26 -74.25 34.09 -14.60
CA ILE A 26 -72.92 33.66 -15.05
C ILE A 26 -71.90 34.81 -14.89
N ALA A 27 -72.34 36.06 -15.04
CA ALA A 27 -71.48 37.24 -14.93
C ALA A 27 -71.06 37.49 -13.47
N GLY A 28 -72.01 37.40 -12.53
CA GLY A 28 -71.74 37.48 -11.10
C GLY A 28 -70.83 36.36 -10.61
N TYR A 29 -71.02 35.13 -11.12
CA TYR A 29 -70.12 34.02 -10.80
C TYR A 29 -68.70 34.24 -11.34
N LYS A 30 -68.53 34.77 -12.56
CA LYS A 30 -67.21 35.06 -13.14
C LYS A 30 -66.46 36.13 -12.33
N ALA A 31 -67.15 37.17 -11.88
CA ALA A 31 -66.60 38.20 -11.00
C ALA A 31 -66.19 37.62 -9.64
N TYR A 32 -67.02 36.74 -9.08
CA TYR A 32 -66.73 36.02 -7.84
C TYR A 32 -65.47 35.14 -7.95
N THR A 33 -65.37 34.33 -9.01
CA THR A 33 -64.20 33.47 -9.22
C THR A 33 -62.92 34.25 -9.50
N ALA A 34 -63.01 35.40 -10.19
CA ALA A 34 -61.87 36.29 -10.40
C ALA A 34 -61.36 36.91 -9.08
N LYS A 35 -62.25 37.13 -8.11
CA LYS A 35 -61.91 37.67 -6.79
C LYS A 35 -61.31 36.60 -5.86
N GLN A 36 -61.80 35.37 -5.90
CA GLN A 36 -61.35 34.28 -5.03
C GLN A 36 -60.06 33.59 -5.51
N ASN A 37 -59.75 33.67 -6.81
CA ASN A 37 -58.55 33.10 -7.42
C ASN A 37 -58.25 31.62 -7.08
N ASP A 38 -59.28 30.81 -6.84
CA ASP A 38 -59.14 29.39 -6.49
C ASP A 38 -58.98 28.53 -7.77
N PRO A 39 -57.90 27.73 -7.90
CA PRO A 39 -57.67 26.84 -9.04
C PRO A 39 -58.83 25.87 -9.32
N LYS A 40 -59.55 25.40 -8.30
CA LYS A 40 -60.68 24.46 -8.47
C LYS A 40 -61.86 25.12 -9.18
N LEU A 41 -62.06 26.41 -8.96
CA LEU A 41 -63.10 27.21 -9.64
C LEU A 41 -62.73 27.44 -11.11
N PHE A 42 -61.46 27.75 -11.39
CA PHE A 42 -60.98 27.90 -12.78
C PHE A 42 -61.01 26.58 -13.57
N ARG A 43 -60.72 25.43 -12.95
CA ARG A 43 -60.88 24.10 -13.57
C ARG A 43 -62.33 23.84 -14.00
N TRP A 44 -63.30 24.26 -13.19
CA TRP A 44 -64.71 24.14 -13.56
C TRP A 44 -65.06 25.08 -14.73
N TRP A 45 -64.60 26.33 -14.70
CA TRP A 45 -64.80 27.26 -15.83
C TRP A 45 -64.18 26.75 -17.12
N GLY A 46 -63.00 26.13 -17.06
CA GLY A 46 -62.38 25.46 -18.22
C GLY A 46 -63.32 24.41 -18.82
N ARG A 47 -63.86 23.51 -18.00
CA ARG A 47 -64.82 22.48 -18.45
C ARG A 47 -66.11 23.09 -19.00
N TYR A 48 -66.59 24.18 -18.41
CA TYR A 48 -67.77 24.89 -18.87
C TYR A 48 -67.55 25.51 -20.26
N PHE A 49 -66.43 26.19 -20.48
CA PHE A 49 -66.09 26.76 -21.79
C PHE A 49 -65.84 25.70 -22.84
N GLU A 50 -65.19 24.58 -22.47
CA GLU A 50 -65.01 23.42 -23.33
C GLU A 50 -66.35 22.85 -23.80
N SER A 51 -67.32 22.65 -22.89
CA SER A 51 -68.67 22.16 -23.25
C SER A 51 -69.45 23.09 -24.19
N ARG A 52 -69.05 24.36 -24.30
CA ARG A 52 -69.64 25.39 -25.16
C ARG A 52 -68.85 25.58 -26.47
N GLY A 53 -67.78 24.81 -26.69
CA GLY A 53 -66.89 24.92 -27.85
C GLY A 53 -65.97 26.14 -27.83
N LYS A 54 -65.86 26.86 -26.70
CA LYS A 54 -65.00 28.04 -26.56
C LYS A 54 -63.60 27.64 -26.08
N ILE A 55 -62.78 27.15 -27.00
CA ILE A 55 -61.52 26.49 -26.64
C ILE A 55 -60.46 27.47 -26.08
N GLU A 56 -60.32 28.67 -26.66
CA GLU A 56 -59.34 29.67 -26.18
C GLU A 56 -59.64 30.16 -24.75
N ASP A 57 -60.92 30.40 -24.45
CA ASP A 57 -61.37 30.75 -23.10
C ASP A 57 -61.10 29.60 -22.11
N ALA A 58 -61.26 28.35 -22.57
CA ALA A 58 -60.98 27.15 -21.79
C ALA A 58 -59.48 27.02 -21.48
N LEU A 59 -58.60 27.19 -22.49
CA LEU A 59 -57.14 27.20 -22.31
C LEU A 59 -56.70 28.28 -21.32
N GLY A 60 -57.27 29.49 -21.43
CA GLY A 60 -57.01 30.57 -20.47
C GLY A 60 -57.42 30.22 -19.03
N CYS A 61 -58.54 29.52 -18.86
CA CYS A 61 -58.99 29.06 -17.54
C CYS A 61 -58.13 27.93 -16.99
N TYR A 62 -57.73 26.96 -17.82
CA TYR A 62 -56.87 25.86 -17.37
C TYR A 62 -55.45 26.30 -17.03
N ARG A 63 -54.90 27.32 -17.71
CA ARG A 63 -53.63 27.96 -17.32
C ARG A 63 -53.72 28.60 -15.93
N LYS A 64 -54.82 29.28 -15.63
CA LYS A 64 -55.06 29.86 -14.29
C LYS A 64 -55.32 28.79 -13.22
N ALA A 65 -55.76 27.61 -13.63
CA ALA A 65 -56.01 26.47 -12.75
C ALA A 65 -54.79 25.55 -12.56
N ASP A 66 -53.67 25.84 -13.23
CA ASP A 66 -52.49 24.96 -13.33
C ASP A 66 -52.86 23.50 -13.70
N ASP A 67 -53.86 23.33 -14.57
CA ASP A 67 -54.36 22.03 -15.01
C ASP A 67 -53.68 21.61 -16.32
N ASN A 68 -52.43 21.19 -16.18
CA ASN A 68 -51.56 20.86 -17.31
C ASN A 68 -52.03 19.64 -18.11
N LEU A 69 -52.75 18.71 -17.49
CA LEU A 69 -53.38 17.58 -18.19
C LEU A 69 -54.46 18.07 -19.16
N SER A 70 -55.39 18.91 -18.67
CA SER A 70 -56.50 19.40 -19.49
C SER A 70 -56.02 20.33 -20.61
N LEU A 71 -54.97 21.13 -20.34
CA LEU A 71 -54.29 21.93 -21.36
C LEU A 71 -53.65 21.05 -22.44
N CYS A 72 -52.84 20.07 -22.05
CA CYS A 72 -52.18 19.15 -22.98
C CYS A 72 -53.22 18.43 -23.85
N ARG A 73 -54.29 17.93 -23.25
CA ARG A 73 -55.38 17.26 -24.00
C ARG A 73 -56.01 18.16 -25.05
N LEU A 74 -56.40 19.38 -24.68
CA LEU A 74 -57.04 20.32 -25.61
C LEU A 74 -56.09 20.75 -26.74
N LEU A 75 -54.80 20.96 -26.43
CA LEU A 75 -53.80 21.30 -27.45
C LEU A 75 -53.56 20.13 -28.43
N CYS A 76 -53.57 18.88 -27.94
CA CYS A 76 -53.51 17.69 -28.78
C CYS A 76 -54.76 17.53 -29.67
N GLU A 77 -55.95 17.81 -29.14
CA GLU A 77 -57.23 17.76 -29.89
C GLU A 77 -57.31 18.85 -30.97
N GLN A 78 -56.65 20.00 -30.77
CA GLN A 78 -56.52 21.07 -31.76
C GLN A 78 -55.42 20.83 -32.81
N ASP A 79 -54.79 19.65 -32.82
CA ASP A 79 -53.63 19.28 -33.66
C ASP A 79 -52.49 20.31 -33.60
N GLN A 80 -52.25 20.86 -32.40
CA GLN A 80 -51.10 21.73 -32.10
C GLN A 80 -50.09 20.99 -31.19
N PRO A 81 -49.43 19.93 -31.68
CA PRO A 81 -48.54 19.11 -30.85
C PRO A 81 -47.31 19.87 -30.37
N THR A 82 -46.82 20.88 -31.10
CA THR A 82 -45.64 21.67 -30.72
C THR A 82 -45.86 22.41 -29.40
N LYS A 83 -47.01 23.08 -29.24
CA LYS A 83 -47.37 23.77 -27.99
C LYS A 83 -47.62 22.80 -26.84
N ALA A 84 -48.11 21.60 -27.13
CA ALA A 84 -48.27 20.55 -26.11
C ALA A 84 -46.92 19.99 -25.66
N ILE A 85 -45.96 19.84 -26.57
CA ILE A 85 -44.57 19.45 -26.26
C ILE A 85 -43.91 20.49 -25.35
N GLU A 86 -43.98 21.78 -25.73
CA GLU A 86 -43.47 22.90 -24.92
C GLU A 86 -44.08 22.90 -23.52
N LEU A 87 -45.41 22.72 -23.43
CA LEU A 87 -46.09 22.63 -22.14
C LEU A 87 -45.57 21.46 -21.30
N CYS A 88 -45.37 20.28 -21.89
CA CYS A 88 -44.85 19.12 -21.19
C CYS A 88 -43.38 19.31 -20.77
N SER A 89 -42.55 19.94 -21.58
CA SER A 89 -41.15 20.24 -21.24
C SER A 89 -41.05 21.28 -20.13
N ASP A 90 -41.91 22.31 -20.16
CA ASP A 90 -41.86 23.41 -19.20
C ASP A 90 -42.43 23.00 -17.84
N THR A 91 -43.49 22.19 -17.82
CA THR A 91 -44.20 21.83 -16.59
C THR A 91 -43.75 20.51 -15.96
N GLY A 92 -43.20 19.59 -16.75
CA GLY A 92 -42.81 18.24 -16.28
C GLY A 92 -43.95 17.43 -15.65
N ASN A 93 -45.21 17.78 -15.93
CA ASN A 93 -46.36 17.19 -15.27
C ASN A 93 -46.60 15.74 -15.75
N LYS A 94 -46.54 14.77 -14.83
CA LYS A 94 -46.68 13.34 -15.15
C LYS A 94 -47.96 12.98 -15.90
N ALA A 95 -49.09 13.61 -15.54
CA ALA A 95 -50.37 13.33 -16.20
C ALA A 95 -50.43 13.90 -17.62
N ALA A 96 -49.87 15.11 -17.83
CA ALA A 96 -49.74 15.70 -19.15
C ALA A 96 -48.80 14.87 -20.04
N CYS A 97 -47.62 14.48 -19.53
CA CYS A 97 -46.69 13.61 -20.25
C CYS A 97 -47.32 12.25 -20.60
N TYR A 98 -48.14 11.67 -19.70
CA TYR A 98 -48.86 10.42 -19.99
C TYR A 98 -49.85 10.58 -21.15
N HIS A 99 -50.60 11.69 -21.18
CA HIS A 99 -51.52 11.98 -22.27
C HIS A 99 -50.77 12.21 -23.59
N MET A 100 -49.63 12.92 -23.55
CA MET A 100 -48.77 13.13 -24.71
C MET A 100 -48.22 11.80 -25.25
N ALA A 101 -47.81 10.88 -24.36
CA ALA A 101 -47.36 9.55 -24.75
C ALA A 101 -48.45 8.76 -25.50
N ARG A 102 -49.69 8.81 -25.00
CA ARG A 102 -50.86 8.19 -25.65
C ARG A 102 -51.18 8.80 -27.01
N TYR A 103 -50.95 10.11 -27.18
CA TYR A 103 -51.12 10.79 -28.46
C TYR A 103 -50.10 10.29 -29.49
N PHE A 104 -48.82 10.19 -29.12
CA PHE A 104 -47.78 9.65 -30.00
C PHE A 104 -47.96 8.15 -30.29
N GLU A 105 -48.42 7.36 -29.31
CA GLU A 105 -48.77 5.95 -29.49
C GLU A 105 -49.85 5.78 -30.58
N LYS A 106 -50.88 6.63 -30.59
CA LYS A 106 -51.94 6.62 -31.62
C LYS A 106 -51.45 7.07 -33.00
N LYS A 107 -50.48 8.00 -33.06
CA LYS A 107 -49.87 8.45 -34.33
C LYS A 107 -48.83 7.47 -34.89
N GLY A 108 -48.44 6.45 -34.11
CA GLY A 108 -47.45 5.45 -34.52
C GLY A 108 -45.99 5.87 -34.29
N ASP A 109 -45.74 7.00 -33.60
CA ASP A 109 -44.39 7.40 -33.21
C ASP A 109 -44.06 6.82 -31.83
N TYR A 110 -43.65 5.54 -31.84
CA TYR A 110 -43.40 4.79 -30.63
C TYR A 110 -42.16 5.28 -29.87
N LYS A 111 -41.16 5.86 -30.56
CA LYS A 111 -39.95 6.38 -29.92
C LYS A 111 -40.27 7.58 -29.03
N GLN A 112 -41.05 8.54 -29.54
CA GLN A 112 -41.53 9.66 -28.75
C GLN A 112 -42.47 9.20 -27.64
N ALA A 113 -43.38 8.26 -27.93
CA ALA A 113 -44.29 7.72 -26.92
C ALA A 113 -43.55 7.12 -25.72
N ILE A 114 -42.47 6.35 -25.95
CA ILE A 114 -41.63 5.77 -24.91
C ILE A 114 -41.01 6.85 -24.02
N SER A 115 -40.40 7.89 -24.61
CA SER A 115 -39.79 9.00 -23.87
C SER A 115 -40.81 9.69 -22.95
N TYR A 116 -42.01 9.97 -23.44
CA TYR A 116 -43.06 10.59 -22.64
C TYR A 116 -43.64 9.66 -21.57
N PHE A 117 -43.72 8.34 -21.83
CA PHE A 117 -44.09 7.38 -20.78
C PHE A 117 -43.03 7.28 -19.67
N GLN A 118 -41.74 7.38 -20.00
CA GLN A 118 -40.66 7.46 -19.00
C GLN A 118 -40.79 8.73 -18.16
N GLN A 119 -41.01 9.89 -18.78
CA GLN A 119 -41.24 11.16 -18.07
C GLN A 119 -42.47 11.11 -17.16
N ALA A 120 -43.52 10.38 -17.58
CA ALA A 120 -44.72 10.14 -16.78
C ALA A 120 -44.53 9.15 -15.62
N SER A 121 -43.35 8.54 -15.48
CA SER A 121 -43.08 7.40 -14.58
C SER A 121 -43.97 6.17 -14.86
N ALA A 122 -44.49 6.03 -16.08
CA ALA A 122 -45.37 4.96 -16.51
C ALA A 122 -44.59 3.85 -17.22
N ILE A 123 -43.63 3.26 -16.49
CA ILE A 123 -42.60 2.35 -17.04
C ILE A 123 -43.21 1.10 -17.67
N SER A 124 -44.21 0.46 -17.05
CA SER A 124 -44.85 -0.74 -17.61
C SER A 124 -45.51 -0.48 -18.98
N ASN A 125 -46.04 0.74 -19.21
CA ASN A 125 -46.60 1.11 -20.52
C ASN A 125 -45.50 1.31 -21.57
N ALA A 126 -44.36 1.89 -21.18
CA ALA A 126 -43.20 2.03 -22.05
C ALA A 126 -42.61 0.66 -22.43
N MET A 127 -42.48 -0.25 -21.46
CA MET A 127 -41.98 -1.61 -21.70
C MET A 127 -42.91 -2.42 -22.60
N ARG A 128 -44.23 -2.31 -22.42
CA ARG A 128 -45.22 -2.91 -23.32
C ARG A 128 -44.99 -2.46 -24.76
N LEU A 129 -44.84 -1.14 -25.00
CA LEU A 129 -44.55 -0.62 -26.34
C LEU A 129 -43.22 -1.14 -26.89
N CYS A 130 -42.20 -1.27 -26.04
CA CYS A 130 -40.93 -1.83 -26.49
C CYS A 130 -41.09 -3.28 -26.95
N ARG A 131 -41.82 -4.10 -26.18
CA ARG A 131 -42.10 -5.50 -26.49
C ARG A 131 -42.93 -5.66 -27.76
N ASP A 132 -44.02 -4.92 -27.87
CA ASP A 132 -44.99 -5.06 -28.98
C ASP A 132 -44.40 -4.60 -30.33
N HIS A 133 -43.36 -3.75 -30.30
CA HIS A 133 -42.71 -3.20 -31.49
C HIS A 133 -41.23 -3.62 -31.65
N HIS A 134 -40.75 -4.61 -30.91
CA HIS A 134 -39.37 -5.12 -30.98
C HIS A 134 -38.28 -4.05 -30.79
N LEU A 135 -38.52 -3.08 -29.89
CA LEU A 135 -37.55 -2.04 -29.53
C LEU A 135 -36.67 -2.48 -28.35
N ASP A 136 -36.04 -3.63 -28.50
CA ASP A 136 -35.30 -4.35 -27.45
C ASP A 136 -34.13 -3.54 -26.86
N GLU A 137 -33.53 -2.66 -27.67
CA GLU A 137 -32.44 -1.75 -27.26
C GLU A 137 -32.85 -0.79 -26.14
N TYR A 138 -34.11 -0.33 -26.16
CA TYR A 138 -34.62 0.63 -25.18
C TYR A 138 -35.17 -0.06 -23.93
N MET A 139 -35.71 -1.28 -24.09
CA MET A 139 -36.42 -1.99 -23.03
C MET A 139 -35.56 -2.24 -21.78
N ALA A 140 -34.30 -2.66 -21.94
CA ALA A 140 -33.42 -2.97 -20.81
C ALA A 140 -33.13 -1.73 -19.94
N ASN A 141 -32.87 -0.58 -20.59
CA ASN A 141 -32.59 0.68 -19.90
C ASN A 141 -33.84 1.23 -19.20
N ILE A 142 -35.01 1.08 -19.83
CA ILE A 142 -36.30 1.48 -19.25
C ILE A 142 -36.64 0.63 -18.02
N ALA A 143 -36.42 -0.68 -18.09
CA ALA A 143 -36.73 -1.60 -16.99
C ALA A 143 -35.95 -1.26 -15.71
N VAL A 144 -34.68 -0.85 -15.83
CA VAL A 144 -33.83 -0.43 -14.69
C VAL A 144 -34.37 0.82 -14.00
N GLN A 145 -35.16 1.66 -14.68
CA GLN A 145 -35.79 2.85 -14.10
C GLN A 145 -37.11 2.53 -13.37
N GLY A 146 -37.63 1.31 -13.54
CA GLY A 146 -38.90 0.85 -12.98
C GLY A 146 -38.79 0.20 -11.61
N THR A 147 -39.84 -0.53 -11.26
CA THR A 147 -39.91 -1.36 -10.05
C THR A 147 -39.19 -2.70 -10.26
N SER A 148 -38.96 -3.46 -9.18
CA SER A 148 -38.41 -4.82 -9.30
C SER A 148 -39.30 -5.71 -10.18
N ASP A 149 -40.62 -5.59 -10.09
CA ASP A 149 -41.55 -6.33 -10.95
C ASP A 149 -41.38 -5.98 -12.44
N ASP A 150 -41.14 -4.70 -12.75
CA ASP A 150 -40.89 -4.26 -14.12
C ASP A 150 -39.57 -4.88 -14.66
N MET A 151 -38.51 -4.91 -13.83
CA MET A 151 -37.26 -5.57 -14.18
C MET A 151 -37.44 -7.08 -14.40
N LEU A 152 -38.29 -7.74 -13.61
CA LEU A 152 -38.58 -9.16 -13.76
C LEU A 152 -39.38 -9.47 -15.03
N GLU A 153 -40.34 -8.63 -15.40
CA GLU A 153 -41.07 -8.78 -16.67
C GLU A 153 -40.12 -8.65 -17.86
N ALA A 154 -39.26 -7.63 -17.85
CA ALA A 154 -38.25 -7.44 -18.89
C ALA A 154 -37.24 -8.60 -18.94
N ALA A 155 -36.77 -9.09 -17.78
CA ALA A 155 -35.87 -10.23 -17.71
C ALA A 155 -36.49 -11.51 -18.31
N ARG A 156 -37.77 -11.79 -18.04
CA ARG A 156 -38.49 -12.93 -18.64
C ARG A 156 -38.62 -12.80 -20.15
N TYR A 157 -38.82 -11.59 -20.66
CA TYR A 157 -38.87 -11.34 -22.10
C TYR A 157 -37.51 -11.60 -22.77
N PHE A 158 -36.42 -11.07 -22.22
CA PHE A 158 -35.08 -11.30 -22.77
C PHE A 158 -34.64 -12.77 -22.71
N GLN A 159 -35.18 -13.58 -21.79
CA GLN A 159 -34.98 -15.03 -21.79
C GLN A 159 -35.61 -15.74 -23.01
N THR A 160 -36.66 -15.18 -23.60
CA THR A 160 -37.28 -15.78 -24.80
C THR A 160 -36.53 -15.44 -26.08
N LEU A 161 -35.64 -14.45 -26.04
CA LEU A 161 -34.90 -13.97 -27.20
C LEU A 161 -33.51 -14.63 -27.29
N PRO A 162 -33.10 -15.13 -28.47
CA PRO A 162 -31.75 -15.65 -28.64
C PRO A 162 -30.71 -14.54 -28.52
N MET A 163 -29.53 -14.85 -27.95
CA MET A 163 -28.38 -13.94 -27.82
C MET A 163 -28.58 -12.71 -26.91
N GLN A 164 -29.69 -12.62 -26.16
CA GLN A 164 -29.95 -11.51 -25.20
C GLN A 164 -29.90 -11.96 -23.73
N GLU A 165 -29.28 -13.11 -23.47
CA GLU A 165 -29.18 -13.75 -22.15
C GLU A 165 -28.46 -12.85 -21.14
N ASP A 166 -27.42 -12.12 -21.57
CA ASP A 166 -26.65 -11.19 -20.73
C ASP A 166 -27.55 -10.10 -20.13
N ARG A 167 -28.49 -9.58 -20.92
CA ARG A 167 -29.46 -8.57 -20.45
C ARG A 167 -30.43 -9.17 -19.44
N ALA A 168 -30.88 -10.40 -19.67
CA ALA A 168 -31.75 -11.12 -18.74
C ALA A 168 -31.05 -11.35 -17.39
N ILE A 169 -29.79 -11.82 -17.41
CA ILE A 169 -28.98 -12.07 -16.21
C ILE A 169 -28.81 -10.78 -15.40
N LEU A 170 -28.43 -9.67 -16.05
CA LEU A 170 -28.25 -8.38 -15.39
C LEU A 170 -29.55 -7.86 -14.75
N LEU A 171 -30.68 -7.98 -15.45
CA LEU A 171 -31.98 -7.54 -14.93
C LEU A 171 -32.44 -8.41 -13.74
N TYR A 172 -32.23 -9.72 -13.78
CA TYR A 172 -32.53 -10.58 -12.62
C TYR A 172 -31.68 -10.22 -11.40
N HIS A 173 -30.39 -9.93 -11.61
CA HIS A 173 -29.52 -9.50 -10.53
C HIS A 173 -29.97 -8.15 -9.94
N LYS A 174 -30.25 -7.15 -10.79
CA LYS A 174 -30.76 -5.84 -10.34
C LYS A 174 -32.13 -5.89 -9.67
N ALA A 175 -32.98 -6.84 -10.06
CA ALA A 175 -34.27 -7.07 -9.43
C ALA A 175 -34.15 -7.71 -8.02
N GLY A 176 -32.95 -8.16 -7.62
CA GLY A 176 -32.68 -8.83 -6.34
C GLY A 176 -32.76 -10.36 -6.40
N LEU A 177 -33.02 -10.96 -7.57
CA LEU A 177 -33.02 -12.41 -7.78
C LEU A 177 -31.64 -12.90 -8.24
N THR A 178 -30.61 -12.59 -7.46
CA THR A 178 -29.21 -12.95 -7.77
C THR A 178 -29.02 -14.45 -7.99
N SER A 179 -29.70 -15.29 -7.21
CA SER A 179 -29.60 -16.75 -7.37
C SER A 179 -30.03 -17.24 -8.74
N LYS A 180 -31.13 -16.70 -9.27
CA LYS A 180 -31.62 -17.04 -10.61
C LYS A 180 -30.72 -16.47 -11.71
N ALA A 181 -30.14 -15.29 -11.48
CA ALA A 181 -29.17 -14.69 -12.40
C ALA A 181 -27.92 -15.58 -12.54
N ILE A 182 -27.39 -16.07 -11.42
CA ILE A 182 -26.23 -16.99 -11.40
C ILE A 182 -26.56 -18.31 -12.13
N ASP A 183 -27.70 -18.93 -11.84
CA ASP A 183 -28.09 -20.19 -12.49
C ASP A 183 -28.23 -20.03 -14.02
N LEU A 184 -28.78 -18.90 -14.48
CA LEU A 184 -28.87 -18.59 -15.91
C LEU A 184 -27.49 -18.34 -16.52
N ALA A 185 -26.62 -17.64 -15.80
CA ALA A 185 -25.29 -17.35 -16.28
C ALA A 185 -24.44 -18.62 -16.42
N PHE A 186 -24.59 -19.58 -15.49
CA PHE A 186 -24.01 -20.92 -15.64
C PHE A 186 -24.61 -21.70 -16.80
N LYS A 187 -25.95 -21.70 -16.94
CA LYS A 187 -26.63 -22.43 -18.02
C LYS A 187 -26.21 -21.98 -19.42
N HIS A 188 -25.94 -20.69 -19.59
CA HIS A 188 -25.58 -20.09 -20.87
C HIS A 188 -24.09 -19.75 -20.99
N GLU A 189 -23.26 -20.19 -20.04
CA GLU A 189 -21.81 -19.96 -20.00
C GLU A 189 -21.42 -18.49 -20.23
N ARG A 190 -22.16 -17.55 -19.60
CA ARG A 190 -21.94 -16.10 -19.76
C ARG A 190 -20.96 -15.55 -18.72
N TYR A 191 -19.67 -15.63 -19.06
CA TYR A 191 -18.54 -15.27 -18.20
C TYR A 191 -18.51 -13.80 -17.75
N SER A 192 -18.77 -12.87 -18.66
CA SER A 192 -18.76 -11.42 -18.38
C SER A 192 -19.84 -11.04 -17.37
N ALA A 193 -21.02 -11.65 -17.48
CA ALA A 193 -22.12 -11.43 -16.55
C ALA A 193 -21.83 -12.01 -15.16
N LEU A 194 -21.22 -13.21 -15.08
CA LEU A 194 -20.80 -13.80 -13.79
C LEU A 194 -19.77 -12.94 -13.06
N ALA A 195 -18.80 -12.38 -13.78
CA ALA A 195 -17.81 -11.48 -13.18
C ALA A 195 -18.46 -10.20 -12.62
N GLN A 196 -19.38 -9.57 -13.36
CA GLN A 196 -20.11 -8.39 -12.87
C GLN A 196 -20.96 -8.71 -11.65
N ILE A 197 -21.58 -9.90 -11.62
CA ILE A 197 -22.29 -10.37 -10.43
C ILE A 197 -21.30 -10.53 -9.28
N ALA A 198 -20.19 -11.24 -9.48
CA ALA A 198 -19.14 -11.49 -8.48
C ALA A 198 -18.64 -10.20 -7.82
N ASP A 199 -18.36 -9.16 -8.60
CA ASP A 199 -17.88 -7.86 -8.08
C ASP A 199 -18.92 -7.15 -7.21
N SER A 200 -20.20 -7.45 -7.41
CA SER A 200 -21.33 -6.92 -6.63
C SER A 200 -21.80 -7.85 -5.49
N VAL A 201 -21.22 -9.04 -5.37
CA VAL A 201 -21.58 -10.02 -4.33
C VAL A 201 -21.12 -9.49 -2.98
N GLY A 202 -22.06 -8.94 -2.22
CA GLY A 202 -21.93 -8.74 -0.77
C GLY A 202 -22.38 -9.97 0.03
N LYS A 203 -22.48 -9.83 1.37
CA LYS A 203 -22.85 -10.88 2.34
C LYS A 203 -24.26 -11.49 2.20
N ASN A 204 -25.03 -11.13 1.16
CA ASN A 204 -26.45 -11.49 1.01
C ASN A 204 -26.70 -12.63 0.00
N VAL A 205 -25.66 -13.25 -0.55
CA VAL A 205 -25.80 -14.36 -1.50
C VAL A 205 -25.62 -15.71 -0.79
N ASP A 206 -26.35 -16.72 -1.26
CA ASP A 206 -26.23 -18.10 -0.77
C ASP A 206 -24.78 -18.61 -0.89
N PRO A 207 -24.13 -19.03 0.22
CA PRO A 207 -22.76 -19.55 0.22
C PRO A 207 -22.53 -20.70 -0.77
N THR A 208 -23.57 -21.50 -1.06
CA THR A 208 -23.47 -22.61 -2.01
C THR A 208 -23.25 -22.13 -3.45
N GLN A 209 -23.86 -21.00 -3.82
CA GLN A 209 -23.72 -20.42 -5.15
C GLN A 209 -22.38 -19.72 -5.32
N VAL A 210 -21.92 -19.01 -4.29
CA VAL A 210 -20.58 -18.39 -4.27
C VAL A 210 -19.49 -19.45 -4.41
N THR A 211 -19.67 -20.60 -3.76
CA THR A 211 -18.75 -21.75 -3.91
C THR A 211 -18.69 -22.24 -5.36
N ARG A 212 -19.85 -22.42 -6.01
CA ARG A 212 -19.89 -22.81 -7.43
C ARG A 212 -19.23 -21.77 -8.33
N MET A 213 -19.38 -20.48 -8.02
CA MET A 213 -18.70 -19.40 -8.75
C MET A 213 -17.19 -19.48 -8.55
N ALA A 214 -16.71 -19.70 -7.32
CA ALA A 214 -15.30 -19.88 -7.03
C ALA A 214 -14.71 -21.09 -7.78
N ASP A 215 -15.35 -22.26 -7.71
CA ASP A 215 -14.94 -23.48 -8.43
C ASP A 215 -14.85 -23.25 -9.96
N TYR A 216 -15.77 -22.45 -10.49
CA TYR A 216 -15.78 -22.09 -11.91
C TYR A 216 -14.65 -21.13 -12.28
N PHE A 217 -14.40 -20.09 -11.48
CA PHE A 217 -13.24 -19.20 -11.69
C PHE A 217 -11.91 -19.94 -11.54
N MET A 218 -11.85 -20.97 -10.69
CA MET A 218 -10.70 -21.89 -10.62
C MET A 218 -10.48 -22.65 -11.92
N GLN A 219 -11.53 -23.17 -12.56
CA GLN A 219 -11.41 -23.84 -13.86
C GLN A 219 -10.88 -22.91 -14.95
N LEU A 220 -11.25 -21.63 -14.88
CA LEU A 220 -10.79 -20.58 -15.81
C LEU A 220 -9.41 -20.00 -15.46
N LYS A 221 -8.74 -20.52 -14.43
CA LYS A 221 -7.46 -20.01 -13.90
C LYS A 221 -7.52 -18.55 -13.43
N GLN A 222 -8.71 -18.03 -13.13
CA GLN A 222 -8.89 -16.71 -12.49
C GLN A 222 -8.87 -16.89 -10.97
N PHE A 223 -7.71 -17.22 -10.43
CA PHE A 223 -7.56 -17.59 -9.03
C PHE A 223 -7.84 -16.42 -8.08
N ASP A 224 -7.45 -15.19 -8.45
CA ASP A 224 -7.67 -13.98 -7.63
C ASP A 224 -9.14 -13.80 -7.27
N LYS A 225 -10.03 -13.93 -8.26
CA LYS A 225 -11.48 -13.82 -8.08
C LYS A 225 -12.05 -14.98 -7.24
N ALA A 226 -11.51 -16.18 -7.41
CA ALA A 226 -11.93 -17.33 -6.60
C ALA A 226 -11.55 -17.12 -5.13
N VAL A 227 -10.36 -16.60 -4.85
CA VAL A 227 -9.92 -16.23 -3.50
C VAL A 227 -10.82 -15.14 -2.91
N ASP A 228 -11.11 -14.08 -3.66
CA ASP A 228 -11.98 -13.00 -3.21
C ASP A 228 -13.39 -13.47 -2.84
N LEU A 229 -13.96 -14.36 -3.66
CA LEU A 229 -15.29 -14.95 -3.43
C LEU A 229 -15.30 -15.88 -2.21
N LEU A 230 -14.27 -16.72 -2.04
CA LEU A 230 -14.15 -17.60 -0.87
C LEU A 230 -13.95 -16.80 0.43
N ALA A 231 -13.14 -15.74 0.38
CA ALA A 231 -12.96 -14.82 1.50
C ALA A 231 -14.27 -14.09 1.86
N ALA A 232 -15.10 -13.76 0.87
CA ALA A 232 -16.39 -13.08 1.10
C ALA A 232 -17.41 -13.94 1.88
N ILE A 233 -17.32 -15.27 1.80
CA ILE A 233 -18.19 -16.22 2.51
C ILE A 233 -17.54 -16.83 3.76
N ASP A 234 -16.49 -16.19 4.30
CA ASP A 234 -15.78 -16.60 5.52
C ASP A 234 -15.10 -17.98 5.42
N ARG A 235 -14.84 -18.47 4.19
CA ARG A 235 -14.05 -19.69 3.91
C ARG A 235 -12.59 -19.33 3.71
N VAL A 236 -12.02 -18.65 4.70
CA VAL A 236 -10.67 -18.09 4.66
C VAL A 236 -9.59 -19.17 4.52
N ASP A 237 -9.79 -20.33 5.15
CA ASP A 237 -8.85 -21.45 5.12
C ASP A 237 -8.59 -21.93 3.68
N GLU A 238 -9.66 -22.11 2.91
CA GLU A 238 -9.59 -22.57 1.52
C GLU A 238 -9.06 -21.47 0.60
N ALA A 239 -9.45 -20.23 0.84
CA ALA A 239 -8.95 -19.08 0.11
C ALA A 239 -7.42 -18.91 0.29
N ALA A 240 -6.92 -19.09 1.51
CA ALA A 240 -5.50 -19.03 1.83
C ALA A 240 -4.72 -20.18 1.17
N ASP A 241 -5.19 -21.42 1.29
CA ASP A 241 -4.55 -22.57 0.64
C ASP A 241 -4.53 -22.41 -0.91
N LEU A 242 -5.58 -21.83 -1.48
CA LEU A 242 -5.66 -21.55 -2.92
C LEU A 242 -4.67 -20.46 -3.34
N ALA A 243 -4.56 -19.38 -2.56
CA ALA A 243 -3.59 -18.32 -2.78
C ALA A 243 -2.15 -18.83 -2.74
N ILE A 244 -1.85 -19.73 -1.79
CA ILE A 244 -0.53 -20.36 -1.64
C ILE A 244 -0.22 -21.28 -2.81
N ARG A 245 -1.15 -22.17 -3.19
CA ARG A 245 -0.92 -23.14 -4.27
C ARG A 245 -0.70 -22.51 -5.65
N ASN A 246 -1.29 -21.33 -5.89
CA ASN A 246 -1.22 -20.64 -7.16
C ASN A 246 -0.31 -19.40 -7.12
N GLU A 247 0.43 -19.19 -6.03
CA GLU A 247 1.37 -18.08 -5.84
C GLU A 247 0.76 -16.70 -6.18
N ILE A 248 -0.47 -16.46 -5.74
CA ILE A 248 -1.20 -15.22 -6.02
C ILE A 248 -0.49 -14.04 -5.34
N PRO A 249 -0.21 -12.92 -6.05
CA PRO A 249 0.38 -11.73 -5.44
C PRO A 249 -0.47 -11.20 -4.29
N LEU A 250 0.06 -11.23 -3.08
CA LEU A 250 -0.58 -10.74 -1.87
C LEU A 250 -0.42 -9.22 -1.76
N THR A 251 -1.48 -8.49 -2.04
CA THR A 251 -1.61 -7.08 -1.62
C THR A 251 -1.89 -7.02 -0.12
N GLU A 252 -1.57 -5.90 0.55
CA GLU A 252 -1.88 -5.72 1.98
C GLU A 252 -3.39 -5.88 2.26
N GLU A 253 -4.24 -5.39 1.37
CA GLU A 253 -5.70 -5.53 1.47
C GLU A 253 -6.15 -7.00 1.38
N LEU A 254 -5.58 -7.76 0.44
CA LEU A 254 -5.87 -9.19 0.29
C LEU A 254 -5.38 -9.98 1.51
N LEU A 255 -4.18 -9.64 2.01
CA LEU A 255 -3.60 -10.26 3.21
C LEU A 255 -4.47 -10.02 4.45
N GLU A 256 -5.06 -8.83 4.60
CA GLU A 256 -6.00 -8.53 5.68
C GLU A 256 -7.33 -9.26 5.51
N ARG A 257 -7.87 -9.35 4.29
CA ARG A 257 -9.11 -10.10 4.00
C ARG A 257 -8.95 -11.61 4.19
N LEU A 258 -7.77 -12.15 3.89
CA LEU A 258 -7.41 -13.55 4.10
C LEU A 258 -6.98 -13.84 5.53
N SER A 259 -6.96 -12.85 6.41
CA SER A 259 -6.67 -13.09 7.81
C SER A 259 -7.97 -13.48 8.52
N PRO A 260 -8.06 -14.71 9.05
CA PRO A 260 -9.23 -15.10 9.81
C PRO A 260 -9.44 -14.17 11.01
N ALA A 261 -10.69 -14.03 11.48
CA ALA A 261 -10.94 -13.33 12.72
C ALA A 261 -10.28 -14.11 13.88
N LYS A 262 -9.61 -13.39 14.80
CA LYS A 262 -8.96 -14.04 15.95
C LYS A 262 -10.01 -14.81 16.76
N PRO A 263 -9.88 -16.14 16.91
CA PRO A 263 -10.89 -16.93 17.60
C PRO A 263 -10.88 -16.61 19.10
N THR A 264 -12.04 -16.69 19.73
CA THR A 264 -12.19 -16.57 21.20
C THR A 264 -11.94 -17.89 21.93
N ASN A 265 -12.01 -19.02 21.22
CA ASN A 265 -11.90 -20.35 21.78
C ASN A 265 -10.46 -20.88 21.63
N GLU A 266 -9.93 -21.54 22.65
CA GLU A 266 -8.57 -22.09 22.63
C GLU A 266 -8.39 -23.24 21.60
N GLU A 267 -9.47 -23.95 21.23
CA GLU A 267 -9.41 -25.06 20.28
C GLU A 267 -9.13 -24.63 18.83
N ASP A 268 -9.56 -23.43 18.43
CA ASP A 268 -9.39 -22.91 17.06
C ASP A 268 -8.12 -22.05 16.91
N MET A 269 -7.50 -21.66 18.03
CA MET A 269 -6.26 -20.88 18.04
C MET A 269 -5.11 -21.53 17.25
N PRO A 270 -4.85 -22.86 17.34
CA PRO A 270 -3.80 -23.49 16.55
C PRO A 270 -4.02 -23.40 15.03
N LYS A 271 -5.28 -23.54 14.58
CA LYS A 271 -5.62 -23.41 13.16
C LYS A 271 -5.41 -21.99 12.67
N TYR A 272 -5.89 -21.01 13.44
CA TYR A 272 -5.68 -19.58 13.19
C TYR A 272 -4.18 -19.25 13.07
N GLN A 273 -3.36 -19.74 14.00
CA GLN A 273 -1.91 -19.52 13.98
C GLN A 273 -1.25 -20.14 12.75
N ALA A 274 -1.62 -21.37 12.38
CA ALA A 274 -1.08 -22.05 11.21
C ALA A 274 -1.40 -21.31 9.90
N ILE A 275 -2.62 -20.75 9.76
CA ILE A 275 -3.01 -19.98 8.58
C ILE A 275 -2.21 -18.68 8.50
N CYS A 276 -2.15 -17.93 9.61
CA CYS A 276 -1.36 -16.69 9.67
C CYS A 276 0.12 -16.94 9.37
N GLU A 277 0.69 -18.05 9.84
CA GLU A 277 2.07 -18.42 9.55
C GLU A 277 2.28 -18.76 8.07
N LYS A 278 1.39 -19.55 7.46
CA LYS A 278 1.43 -19.86 6.03
C LYS A 278 1.31 -18.60 5.15
N LEU A 279 0.40 -17.68 5.49
CA LEU A 279 0.25 -16.40 4.80
C LEU A 279 1.49 -15.53 4.95
N GLY A 280 2.11 -15.55 6.14
CA GLY A 280 3.41 -14.91 6.38
C GLY A 280 4.50 -15.48 5.48
N ASP A 281 4.61 -16.81 5.39
CA ASP A 281 5.61 -17.50 4.55
C ASP A 281 5.43 -17.15 3.06
N LEU A 282 4.19 -17.09 2.55
CA LEU A 282 3.89 -16.63 1.19
C LEU A 282 4.23 -15.14 0.98
N ALA A 283 3.93 -14.29 1.96
CA ALA A 283 4.27 -12.87 1.87
C ALA A 283 5.80 -12.65 1.84
N VAL A 284 6.58 -13.46 2.57
CA VAL A 284 8.05 -13.42 2.48
C VAL A 284 8.55 -13.83 1.10
N SER A 285 8.01 -14.91 0.52
CA SER A 285 8.46 -15.37 -0.81
C SER A 285 8.19 -14.35 -1.92
N GLN A 286 7.22 -13.46 -1.71
CA GLN A 286 6.87 -12.37 -2.63
C GLN A 286 7.57 -11.04 -2.30
N GLY A 287 8.39 -10.99 -1.25
CA GLY A 287 9.09 -9.76 -0.82
C GLY A 287 8.21 -8.77 -0.04
N ALA A 288 6.99 -9.13 0.34
CA ALA A 288 6.06 -8.32 1.12
C ALA A 288 6.35 -8.41 2.64
N TYR A 289 7.55 -7.97 3.04
CA TYR A 289 8.08 -8.20 4.39
C TYR A 289 7.29 -7.52 5.52
N ALA A 290 6.71 -6.34 5.28
CA ALA A 290 5.91 -5.64 6.30
C ALA A 290 4.61 -6.39 6.63
N GLY A 291 3.90 -6.85 5.59
CA GLY A 291 2.72 -7.69 5.72
C GLY A 291 3.06 -9.02 6.40
N ALA A 292 4.16 -9.68 5.97
CA ALA A 292 4.65 -10.91 6.58
C ALA A 292 4.92 -10.75 8.08
N ALA A 293 5.62 -9.69 8.49
CA ALA A 293 5.91 -9.40 9.89
C ALA A 293 4.64 -9.30 10.73
N LYS A 294 3.59 -8.63 10.22
CA LYS A 294 2.28 -8.53 10.86
C LYS A 294 1.61 -9.91 11.01
N LYS A 295 1.61 -10.73 9.95
CA LYS A 295 1.00 -12.08 10.00
C LYS A 295 1.72 -13.01 10.96
N TYR A 296 3.05 -12.96 11.04
CA TYR A 296 3.78 -13.71 12.04
C TYR A 296 3.50 -13.25 13.47
N LEU A 297 3.20 -11.97 13.70
CA LEU A 297 2.73 -11.49 15.01
C LEU A 297 1.33 -12.01 15.33
N ASP A 298 0.44 -11.99 14.35
CA ASP A 298 -0.89 -12.55 14.47
C ASP A 298 -0.80 -14.04 14.83
N ALA A 299 0.12 -14.79 14.22
CA ALA A 299 0.43 -16.18 14.54
C ALA A 299 1.12 -16.38 15.90
N GLY A 300 1.60 -15.32 16.55
CA GLY A 300 2.39 -15.38 17.79
C GLY A 300 3.87 -15.77 17.58
N ASN A 301 4.31 -15.96 16.34
CA ASN A 301 5.70 -16.29 15.99
C ASN A 301 6.58 -15.02 15.91
N LYS A 302 7.04 -14.58 17.09
CA LYS A 302 7.88 -13.36 17.22
C LYS A 302 9.21 -13.46 16.46
N ILE A 303 9.77 -14.67 16.31
CA ILE A 303 11.08 -14.87 15.68
C ILE A 303 10.97 -14.69 14.17
N LYS A 304 10.01 -15.35 13.52
CA LYS A 304 9.74 -15.15 12.09
C LYS A 304 9.35 -13.71 11.79
N SER A 305 8.57 -13.07 12.68
CA SER A 305 8.25 -11.65 12.56
C SER A 305 9.49 -10.76 12.58
N MET A 306 10.41 -10.97 13.54
CA MET A 306 11.66 -10.23 13.59
C MET A 306 12.51 -10.45 12.34
N ARG A 307 12.61 -11.68 11.85
CA ARG A 307 13.33 -11.98 10.60
C ARG A 307 12.73 -11.24 9.41
N ALA A 308 11.40 -11.22 9.26
CA ALA A 308 10.74 -10.46 8.20
C ALA A 308 11.03 -8.95 8.32
N LEU A 309 10.99 -8.38 9.53
CA LEU A 309 11.37 -6.98 9.77
C LEU A 309 12.83 -6.70 9.38
N ILE A 310 13.75 -7.61 9.69
CA ILE A 310 15.16 -7.48 9.30
C ILE A 310 15.30 -7.42 7.77
N HIS A 311 14.58 -8.26 7.02
CA HIS A 311 14.59 -8.21 5.56
C HIS A 311 14.01 -6.89 5.01
N SER A 312 13.02 -6.30 5.69
CA SER A 312 12.48 -4.99 5.31
C SER A 312 13.49 -3.85 5.47
N GLY A 313 14.50 -4.04 6.32
CA GLY A 313 15.54 -3.05 6.60
C GLY A 313 15.11 -1.87 7.48
N ASP A 314 13.88 -1.87 7.99
CA ASP A 314 13.31 -0.80 8.82
C ASP A 314 13.86 -0.85 10.27
N VAL A 315 14.93 -0.07 10.51
CA VAL A 315 15.67 -0.01 11.77
C VAL A 315 14.78 0.43 12.95
N GLU A 316 13.86 1.37 12.72
CA GLU A 316 12.96 1.88 13.74
C GLU A 316 11.97 0.80 14.18
N ARG A 317 11.34 0.12 13.22
CA ARG A 317 10.41 -0.97 13.52
C ARG A 317 11.10 -2.16 14.18
N ILE A 318 12.32 -2.50 13.76
CA ILE A 318 13.13 -3.56 14.40
C ILE A 318 13.40 -3.21 15.88
N THR A 319 13.85 -1.98 16.14
CA THR A 319 14.18 -1.52 17.50
C THR A 319 12.94 -1.45 18.39
N MET A 320 11.82 -0.93 17.87
CA MET A 320 10.54 -0.89 18.57
C MET A 320 10.03 -2.30 18.86
N PHE A 321 10.07 -3.20 17.87
CA PHE A 321 9.60 -4.56 18.03
C PHE A 321 10.42 -5.34 19.05
N ALA A 322 11.75 -5.26 19.01
CA ALA A 322 12.62 -5.88 20.00
C ALA A 322 12.27 -5.42 21.42
N THR A 323 12.05 -4.12 21.61
CA THR A 323 11.72 -3.52 22.92
C THR A 323 10.39 -4.04 23.49
N VAL A 324 9.39 -4.24 22.63
CA VAL A 324 8.05 -4.70 23.04
C VAL A 324 7.97 -6.23 23.17
N ALA A 325 8.66 -6.97 22.30
CA ALA A 325 8.52 -8.42 22.18
C ALA A 325 8.95 -9.21 23.43
N ARG A 326 9.90 -8.67 24.22
CA ARG A 326 10.47 -9.28 25.44
C ARG A 326 10.88 -10.74 25.25
N ASN A 327 11.55 -11.05 24.16
CA ASN A 327 12.02 -12.40 23.83
C ASN A 327 13.53 -12.40 23.60
N ARG A 328 14.25 -13.38 24.19
CA ARG A 328 15.72 -13.48 24.12
C ARG A 328 16.24 -13.53 22.69
N GLU A 329 15.68 -14.38 21.84
CA GLU A 329 16.13 -14.55 20.45
C GLU A 329 15.84 -13.30 19.61
N VAL A 330 14.70 -12.64 19.87
CA VAL A 330 14.36 -11.38 19.19
C VAL A 330 15.39 -10.28 19.53
N TYR A 331 15.83 -10.20 20.79
CA TYR A 331 16.90 -9.27 21.17
C TYR A 331 18.23 -9.60 20.48
N LEU A 332 18.59 -10.87 20.37
CA LEU A 332 19.81 -11.31 19.67
C LEU A 332 19.77 -10.91 18.19
N LEU A 333 18.69 -11.25 17.49
CA LEU A 333 18.52 -10.93 16.07
C LEU A 333 18.58 -9.42 15.81
N ALA A 334 17.94 -8.62 16.66
CA ALA A 334 17.99 -7.16 16.55
C ALA A 334 19.40 -6.61 16.78
N ALA A 335 20.10 -7.07 17.82
CA ALA A 335 21.46 -6.62 18.14
C ALA A 335 22.45 -7.00 17.03
N ASP A 336 22.38 -8.25 16.57
CA ASP A 336 23.24 -8.77 15.50
C ASP A 336 23.01 -7.98 14.19
N TYR A 337 21.75 -7.69 13.84
CA TYR A 337 21.43 -6.85 12.69
C TYR A 337 21.96 -5.41 12.84
N LEU A 338 21.69 -4.74 13.96
CA LEU A 338 22.13 -3.37 14.19
C LEU A 338 23.67 -3.25 14.16
N LYS A 339 24.39 -4.26 14.64
CA LYS A 339 25.86 -4.34 14.57
C LYS A 339 26.37 -4.39 13.13
N THR A 340 25.62 -4.95 12.17
CA THR A 340 26.05 -4.95 10.75
C THR A 340 25.86 -3.60 10.06
N LEU A 341 25.14 -2.67 10.67
CA LEU A 341 24.91 -1.34 10.13
C LEU A 341 26.05 -0.40 10.54
N ASP A 342 26.18 0.70 9.80
CA ASP A 342 26.96 1.85 10.26
C ASP A 342 26.21 2.54 11.42
N TRP A 343 26.35 1.98 12.62
CA TRP A 343 25.61 2.41 13.81
C TRP A 343 25.92 3.85 14.21
N LYS A 344 26.97 4.49 13.66
CA LYS A 344 27.25 5.92 13.87
C LYS A 344 26.22 6.82 13.18
N LYS A 345 25.59 6.35 12.09
CA LYS A 345 24.52 7.08 11.40
C LYS A 345 23.21 7.11 12.17
N TYR A 346 23.02 6.17 13.10
CA TYR A 346 21.78 6.01 13.83
C TYR A 346 21.97 6.44 15.28
N PRO A 347 21.40 7.60 15.69
CA PRO A 347 21.38 7.97 17.09
C PRO A 347 20.72 6.82 17.88
N ASP A 348 21.30 6.48 19.02
CA ASP A 348 20.89 5.38 19.90
C ASP A 348 21.21 3.94 19.45
N ALA A 349 21.72 3.69 18.23
CA ALA A 349 22.00 2.31 17.80
C ALA A 349 23.02 1.61 18.70
N LEU A 350 24.10 2.30 19.08
CA LEU A 350 25.11 1.76 20.01
C LEU A 350 24.48 1.38 21.35
N GLN A 351 23.65 2.25 21.94
CA GLN A 351 22.95 1.99 23.19
C GLN A 351 21.94 0.84 23.06
N ASN A 352 21.26 0.74 21.92
CA ASN A 352 20.30 -0.32 21.64
C ASN A 352 20.99 -1.69 21.49
N ILE A 353 22.10 -1.78 20.77
CA ILE A 353 22.90 -3.01 20.66
C ILE A 353 23.31 -3.50 22.05
N MET A 354 23.91 -2.62 22.86
CA MET A 354 24.31 -2.95 24.24
C MET A 354 23.12 -3.41 25.08
N ASN A 355 22.00 -2.67 25.02
CA ASN A 355 20.80 -2.99 25.79
C ASN A 355 20.19 -4.33 25.36
N PHE A 356 20.17 -4.65 24.08
CA PHE A 356 19.61 -5.89 23.56
C PHE A 356 20.46 -7.10 23.93
N TYR A 357 21.79 -7.04 23.80
CA TYR A 357 22.64 -8.14 24.28
C TYR A 357 22.53 -8.33 25.80
N LYS A 358 22.47 -7.24 26.59
CA LYS A 358 22.23 -7.31 28.05
C LYS A 358 20.89 -8.00 28.36
N LYS A 359 19.80 -7.60 27.68
CA LYS A 359 18.46 -8.20 27.86
C LYS A 359 18.40 -9.66 27.40
N ALA A 360 19.17 -10.03 26.39
CA ALA A 360 19.32 -11.41 25.92
C ALA A 360 20.19 -12.28 26.85
N ARG A 361 20.92 -11.67 27.80
CA ARG A 361 21.98 -12.31 28.60
C ARG A 361 23.07 -12.95 27.73
N ALA A 362 23.42 -12.28 26.63
CA ALA A 362 24.47 -12.72 25.71
C ALA A 362 25.75 -11.90 25.98
N TYR A 363 26.38 -12.17 27.12
CA TYR A 363 27.50 -11.37 27.62
C TYR A 363 28.77 -11.55 26.79
N ASP A 364 28.97 -12.70 26.16
CA ASP A 364 30.10 -12.95 25.27
C ASP A 364 30.01 -12.06 24.02
N LYS A 365 28.83 -12.05 23.35
CA LYS A 365 28.55 -11.16 22.22
C LYS A 365 28.66 -9.68 22.60
N LEU A 366 28.28 -9.32 23.83
CA LEU A 366 28.42 -7.96 24.33
C LEU A 366 29.89 -7.57 24.56
N ALA A 367 30.71 -8.45 25.15
CA ALA A 367 32.14 -8.22 25.35
C ALA A 367 32.85 -8.05 24.01
N LEU A 368 32.54 -8.89 23.02
CA LEU A 368 33.03 -8.75 21.64
C LEU A 368 32.63 -7.41 21.01
N PHE A 369 31.42 -6.92 21.27
CA PHE A 369 30.99 -5.61 20.78
C PHE A 369 31.77 -4.46 21.42
N TYR A 370 32.12 -4.55 22.71
CA TYR A 370 33.00 -3.58 23.36
C TYR A 370 34.44 -3.62 22.81
N ASP A 371 34.99 -4.81 22.54
CA ASP A 371 36.31 -4.97 21.91
C ASP A 371 36.33 -4.34 20.50
N MET A 372 35.28 -4.55 19.72
CA MET A 372 35.08 -3.90 18.42
C MET A 372 35.00 -2.37 18.54
N CYS A 373 34.29 -1.85 19.55
CA CYS A 373 34.25 -0.41 19.81
C CYS A 373 35.65 0.12 20.16
N ALA A 374 36.42 -0.59 20.98
CA ALA A 374 37.79 -0.20 21.32
C ALA A 374 38.72 -0.17 20.11
N GLN A 375 38.59 -1.15 19.22
CA GLN A 375 39.37 -1.21 17.99
C GLN A 375 39.10 -0.01 17.07
N ILE A 376 37.82 0.36 16.91
CA ILE A 376 37.44 1.55 16.13
C ILE A 376 38.00 2.83 16.75
N GLU A 377 37.96 2.96 18.08
CA GLU A 377 38.53 4.12 18.78
C GLU A 377 40.06 4.24 18.58
N ILE A 378 40.76 3.11 18.50
CA ILE A 378 42.20 3.07 18.21
C ILE A 378 42.46 3.43 16.74
N GLU A 379 41.81 2.75 15.81
CA GLU A 379 42.14 2.85 14.38
C GLU A 379 41.68 4.17 13.75
N GLU A 380 40.49 4.68 14.10
CA GLU A 380 39.95 5.91 13.50
C GLU A 380 40.33 7.17 14.29
N TYR A 381 40.35 7.10 15.62
CA TYR A 381 40.51 8.29 16.48
C TYR A 381 41.83 8.33 17.23
N ARG A 382 42.58 7.22 17.29
CA ARG A 382 43.80 7.07 18.12
C ARG A 382 43.53 7.42 19.59
N ASP A 383 42.30 7.22 20.04
CA ASP A 383 41.84 7.53 21.39
C ASP A 383 41.96 6.28 22.28
N TYR A 384 43.19 6.00 22.70
CA TYR A 384 43.50 4.86 23.54
C TYR A 384 42.83 4.91 24.92
N ASN A 385 42.46 6.11 25.41
CA ASN A 385 41.76 6.24 26.70
C ASN A 385 40.34 5.67 26.61
N LYS A 386 39.57 6.05 25.60
CA LYS A 386 38.24 5.47 25.36
C LYS A 386 38.29 3.99 25.03
N ALA A 387 39.29 3.58 24.25
CA ALA A 387 39.50 2.16 23.96
C ALA A 387 39.75 1.36 25.25
N LEU A 388 40.55 1.88 26.17
CA LEU A 388 40.78 1.26 27.47
C LEU A 388 39.49 1.18 28.30
N GLU A 389 38.69 2.25 28.35
CA GLU A 389 37.39 2.25 29.05
C GLU A 389 36.45 1.16 28.50
N ALA A 390 36.33 1.05 27.17
CA ALA A 390 35.51 0.03 26.51
C ALA A 390 36.00 -1.39 26.83
N LEU A 391 37.31 -1.64 26.76
CA LEU A 391 37.89 -2.96 27.09
C LEU A 391 37.73 -3.32 28.57
N MET A 392 37.84 -2.35 29.48
CA MET A 392 37.60 -2.58 30.91
C MET A 392 36.14 -2.97 31.18
N GLU A 393 35.19 -2.34 30.48
CA GLU A 393 33.78 -2.75 30.56
C GLU A 393 33.55 -4.14 29.94
N ALA A 394 34.21 -4.47 28.82
CA ALA A 394 34.19 -5.81 28.24
C ALA A 394 34.64 -6.87 29.26
N TYR A 395 35.81 -6.64 29.88
CA TYR A 395 36.39 -7.53 30.89
C TYR A 395 35.47 -7.70 32.09
N LYS A 396 34.94 -6.60 32.63
CA LYS A 396 34.04 -6.60 33.80
C LYS A 396 32.76 -7.39 33.53
N ILE A 397 32.13 -7.16 32.39
CA ILE A 397 30.89 -7.84 32.01
C ILE A 397 31.10 -9.34 31.90
N LEU A 398 32.17 -9.76 31.21
CA LEU A 398 32.47 -11.16 30.99
C LEU A 398 32.89 -11.86 32.29
N ARG A 399 33.70 -11.21 33.12
CA ARG A 399 34.11 -11.74 34.44
C ARG A 399 32.90 -11.97 35.34
N ASP A 400 32.03 -10.97 35.46
CA ASP A 400 30.94 -10.96 36.43
C ASP A 400 29.73 -11.80 35.96
N ASN A 401 29.49 -11.90 34.64
CA ASN A 401 28.25 -12.49 34.11
C ASN A 401 28.45 -13.57 33.04
N GLY A 402 29.66 -13.76 32.51
CA GLY A 402 29.95 -14.77 31.48
C GLY A 402 29.81 -16.19 32.03
N GLU A 403 29.40 -17.12 31.18
CA GLU A 403 29.32 -18.54 31.54
C GLU A 403 30.72 -19.11 31.78
N ASN A 404 30.89 -19.96 32.80
CA ASN A 404 32.21 -20.52 33.12
C ASN A 404 32.59 -21.60 32.10
N THR A 405 33.28 -21.17 31.05
CA THR A 405 33.86 -22.01 30.01
C THR A 405 35.38 -21.81 29.95
N PHE A 406 36.10 -22.79 29.41
CA PHE A 406 37.55 -22.63 29.17
C PHE A 406 37.84 -21.45 28.23
N THR A 407 36.98 -21.22 27.24
CA THR A 407 37.06 -20.09 26.31
C THR A 407 36.89 -18.73 26.99
N LYS A 408 36.13 -18.66 28.09
CA LYS A 408 35.99 -17.44 28.90
C LYS A 408 37.31 -17.08 29.57
N ASP A 409 38.03 -18.06 30.12
CA ASP A 409 39.30 -17.78 30.80
C ASP A 409 40.37 -17.29 29.82
N GLU A 410 40.42 -17.85 28.61
CA GLU A 410 41.33 -17.40 27.54
C GLU A 410 41.00 -15.97 27.08
N THR A 411 39.72 -15.67 26.83
CA THR A 411 39.28 -14.33 26.40
C THR A 411 39.49 -13.28 27.50
N LEU A 412 39.29 -13.63 28.79
CA LEU A 412 39.60 -12.75 29.90
C LEU A 412 41.10 -12.43 29.99
N GLN A 413 41.96 -13.44 29.79
CA GLN A 413 43.42 -13.22 29.77
C GLN A 413 43.84 -12.33 28.60
N GLU A 414 43.23 -12.49 27.44
CA GLU A 414 43.49 -11.63 26.28
C GLU A 414 43.05 -10.18 26.54
N LEU A 415 41.83 -9.97 27.05
CA LEU A 415 41.32 -8.64 27.42
C LEU A 415 42.18 -7.97 28.49
N GLU A 416 42.64 -8.72 29.50
CA GLU A 416 43.54 -8.22 30.53
C GLU A 416 44.90 -7.80 29.94
N LEU A 417 45.44 -8.61 29.02
CA LEU A 417 46.66 -8.29 28.30
C LEU A 417 46.52 -7.01 27.45
N LYS A 418 45.43 -6.90 26.68
CA LYS A 418 45.09 -5.69 25.89
C LYS A 418 45.02 -4.45 26.79
N CYS A 419 44.26 -4.51 27.88
CA CYS A 419 44.13 -3.40 28.83
C CYS A 419 45.48 -2.98 29.41
N ARG A 420 46.30 -3.95 29.82
CA ARG A 420 47.63 -3.71 30.39
C ARG A 420 48.56 -3.04 29.39
N ASN A 421 48.59 -3.51 28.14
CA ASN A 421 49.44 -2.96 27.09
C ASN A 421 49.03 -1.55 26.69
N ILE A 422 47.72 -1.32 26.51
CA ILE A 422 47.18 0.01 26.22
C ILE A 422 47.51 0.98 27.35
N LYS A 423 47.34 0.57 28.61
CA LYS A 423 47.70 1.41 29.76
C LYS A 423 49.20 1.76 29.79
N ARG A 424 50.08 0.78 29.57
CA ARG A 424 51.53 1.01 29.46
C ARG A 424 51.86 2.01 28.35
N PHE A 425 51.17 1.91 27.21
CA PHE A 425 51.37 2.83 26.09
C PHE A 425 50.88 4.25 26.39
N ILE A 426 49.70 4.40 27.00
CA ILE A 426 49.17 5.71 27.43
C ILE A 426 50.14 6.36 28.43
N ASP A 427 50.56 5.62 29.46
CA ASP A 427 51.48 6.13 30.49
C ASP A 427 52.81 6.60 29.87
N ALA A 428 53.36 5.84 28.92
CA ALA A 428 54.60 6.20 28.21
C ALA A 428 54.41 7.39 27.26
N LYS A 429 53.27 7.48 26.58
CA LYS A 429 52.90 8.61 25.71
C LYS A 429 52.71 9.90 26.50
N ASP A 430 52.05 9.84 27.64
CA ASP A 430 51.85 11.00 28.53
C ASP A 430 53.17 11.48 29.13
N ARG A 431 54.08 10.55 29.48
CA ARG A 431 55.45 10.92 29.86
C ARG A 431 56.21 11.56 28.72
N TYR A 432 56.11 11.03 27.50
CA TYR A 432 56.76 11.62 26.32
C TYR A 432 56.32 13.06 26.05
N LEU A 433 55.06 13.40 26.31
CA LEU A 433 54.57 14.78 26.20
C LEU A 433 55.20 15.74 27.22
N ASN A 434 55.59 15.23 28.40
CA ASN A 434 56.20 16.02 29.47
C ASN A 434 57.74 16.04 29.40
N ASP A 435 58.35 14.90 29.11
CA ASP A 435 59.79 14.70 28.96
C ASP A 435 60.06 13.75 27.76
N PRO A 436 60.39 14.30 26.58
CA PRO A 436 60.60 13.52 25.37
C PRO A 436 61.76 12.52 25.45
N GLU A 437 62.78 12.79 26.27
CA GLU A 437 63.97 11.93 26.36
C GLU A 437 63.74 10.70 27.23
N THR A 438 63.03 10.85 28.35
CA THR A 438 62.66 9.69 29.17
C THR A 438 61.48 8.93 28.56
N GLY A 439 60.49 9.64 28.03
CA GLY A 439 59.34 9.02 27.36
C GLY A 439 59.71 8.22 26.11
N SER A 440 60.66 8.69 25.30
CA SER A 440 61.13 7.93 24.13
C SER A 440 61.87 6.64 24.52
N ARG A 441 62.64 6.65 25.62
CA ARG A 441 63.27 5.42 26.15
C ARG A 441 62.23 4.44 26.67
N GLU A 442 61.18 4.93 27.34
CA GLU A 442 60.08 4.07 27.79
C GLU A 442 59.31 3.48 26.62
N LEU A 443 58.95 4.28 25.61
CA LEU A 443 58.32 3.79 24.38
C LEU A 443 59.21 2.78 23.64
N ALA A 444 60.52 3.01 23.55
CA ALA A 444 61.46 2.05 22.98
C ALA A 444 61.55 0.76 23.82
N SER A 445 61.43 0.85 25.15
CA SER A 445 61.37 -0.35 26.00
C SER A 445 60.11 -1.18 25.75
N LEU A 446 58.98 -0.56 25.37
CA LEU A 446 57.75 -1.27 25.02
C LEU A 446 57.93 -2.13 23.75
N LEU A 447 58.74 -1.69 22.78
CA LEU A 447 59.02 -2.45 21.56
C LEU A 447 59.78 -3.76 21.81
N THR A 448 60.45 -3.90 22.96
CA THR A 448 61.13 -5.16 23.32
C THR A 448 60.14 -6.30 23.62
N ASP A 449 58.90 -5.96 23.95
CA ASP A 449 57.83 -6.91 24.24
C ASP A 449 57.00 -7.13 22.98
N GLN A 450 57.20 -8.25 22.28
CA GLN A 450 56.44 -8.59 21.06
C GLN A 450 54.92 -8.63 21.30
N LYS A 451 54.48 -8.85 22.55
CA LYS A 451 53.06 -8.87 22.89
C LYS A 451 52.47 -7.47 23.04
N ILE A 452 53.25 -6.38 22.97
CA ILE A 452 52.75 -5.01 23.08
C ILE A 452 51.69 -4.70 22.03
N PHE A 453 51.83 -5.30 20.83
CA PHE A 453 50.92 -5.08 19.73
C PHE A 453 49.55 -5.76 19.91
N ILE A 454 49.38 -6.53 20.99
CA ILE A 454 48.07 -6.98 21.47
C ILE A 454 47.42 -5.78 22.18
N GLY A 455 46.64 -5.00 21.44
CA GLY A 455 45.92 -3.81 21.89
C GLY A 455 46.54 -2.48 21.47
N VAL A 456 47.84 -2.43 21.16
CA VAL A 456 48.51 -1.20 20.68
C VAL A 456 48.85 -1.33 19.21
N HIS A 457 48.33 -0.42 18.40
CA HIS A 457 48.63 -0.41 16.97
C HIS A 457 50.13 -0.09 16.70
N PRO A 458 50.85 -0.92 15.92
CA PRO A 458 52.29 -0.75 15.71
C PRO A 458 52.65 0.61 15.11
N GLY A 459 51.83 1.09 14.16
CA GLY A 459 52.05 2.37 13.49
C GLY A 459 52.07 3.56 14.44
N ASP A 460 51.26 3.55 15.49
CA ASP A 460 51.19 4.67 16.44
C ASP A 460 52.40 4.69 17.39
N LEU A 461 52.88 3.51 17.81
CA LEU A 461 54.07 3.39 18.65
C LEU A 461 55.36 3.73 17.88
N TYR A 462 55.57 3.09 16.72
CA TYR A 462 56.71 3.38 15.86
C TYR A 462 56.67 4.81 15.31
N GLY A 463 55.48 5.33 14.98
CA GLY A 463 55.30 6.69 14.49
C GLY A 463 55.82 7.75 15.46
N ILE A 464 55.55 7.60 16.77
CA ILE A 464 56.06 8.52 17.80
C ILE A 464 57.58 8.48 17.87
N LEU A 465 58.18 7.28 17.85
CA LEU A 465 59.63 7.12 17.94
C LEU A 465 60.36 7.62 16.68
N ILE A 466 59.82 7.34 15.50
CA ILE A 466 60.36 7.83 14.23
C ILE A 466 60.29 9.36 14.18
N ASP A 467 59.19 9.96 14.62
CA ASP A 467 59.06 11.42 14.72
C ASP A 467 60.08 12.01 15.71
N HIS A 468 60.29 11.35 16.86
CA HIS A 468 61.30 11.76 17.84
C HIS A 468 62.71 11.80 17.25
N PHE A 469 63.17 10.71 16.62
CA PHE A 469 64.50 10.66 16.00
C PHE A 469 64.61 11.57 14.77
N GLY A 470 63.51 11.76 14.04
CA GLY A 470 63.39 12.71 12.94
C GLY A 470 63.65 14.16 13.37
N ARG A 471 63.06 14.58 14.50
CA ARG A 471 63.29 15.91 15.10
C ARG A 471 64.74 16.13 15.55
N GLN A 472 65.46 15.05 15.85
CA GLN A 472 66.88 15.08 16.22
C GLN A 472 67.82 14.95 14.99
N GLU A 473 67.28 14.93 13.77
CA GLU A 473 68.00 14.70 12.51
C GLU A 473 68.78 13.36 12.48
N LYS A 474 68.40 12.41 13.35
CA LYS A 474 69.01 11.08 13.43
C LYS A 474 68.35 10.12 12.43
N TYR A 475 68.38 10.47 11.14
CA TYR A 475 67.65 9.77 10.08
C TYR A 475 68.05 8.30 9.90
N LYS A 476 69.28 7.92 10.24
CA LYS A 476 69.72 6.51 10.20
C LYS A 476 69.00 5.65 11.24
N GLN A 477 68.82 6.17 12.46
CA GLN A 477 68.09 5.46 13.53
C GLN A 477 66.59 5.41 13.23
N ALA A 478 66.03 6.52 12.73
CA ALA A 478 64.66 6.56 12.24
C ALA A 478 64.43 5.55 11.08
N GLY A 479 65.42 5.38 10.20
CA GLY A 479 65.40 4.36 9.15
C GLY A 479 65.35 2.93 9.70
N MET A 480 66.15 2.60 10.72
CA MET A 480 66.09 1.27 11.33
C MET A 480 64.71 0.95 11.93
N LEU A 481 64.09 1.92 12.61
CA LEU A 481 62.72 1.77 13.14
C LEU A 481 61.67 1.65 12.03
N LEU A 482 61.90 2.30 10.88
CA LEU A 482 61.03 2.17 9.72
C LEU A 482 61.09 0.74 9.13
N ASP A 483 62.25 0.09 9.22
CA ASP A 483 62.47 -1.29 8.76
C ASP A 483 61.75 -2.28 9.65
N GLU A 484 61.86 -2.09 10.96
CA GLU A 484 61.11 -2.87 11.96
C GLU A 484 59.59 -2.66 11.79
N LEU A 485 59.14 -1.43 11.53
CA LEU A 485 57.72 -1.16 11.26
C LEU A 485 57.23 -1.88 9.99
N GLN A 486 58.09 -2.05 8.98
CA GLN A 486 57.74 -2.76 7.75
C GLN A 486 57.44 -4.25 7.99
N GLU A 487 57.99 -4.85 9.04
CA GLU A 487 57.68 -6.23 9.44
C GLU A 487 56.25 -6.37 9.98
N HIS A 488 55.67 -5.29 10.52
CA HIS A 488 54.35 -5.27 11.12
C HIS A 488 53.26 -4.70 10.21
N ILE A 489 53.58 -3.69 9.41
CA ILE A 489 52.62 -2.95 8.59
C ILE A 489 53.19 -2.74 7.18
N PRO A 490 52.41 -2.97 6.11
CA PRO A 490 52.83 -2.67 4.75
C PRO A 490 53.20 -1.18 4.57
N GLU A 491 54.30 -0.94 3.84
CA GLU A 491 54.88 0.41 3.61
C GLU A 491 53.87 1.44 3.10
N ARG A 492 52.86 1.00 2.32
CA ARG A 492 51.77 1.85 1.81
C ARG A 492 50.97 2.59 2.90
N TYR A 493 50.97 2.09 4.14
CA TYR A 493 50.26 2.72 5.25
C TYR A 493 51.15 3.64 6.09
N PHE A 494 52.45 3.75 5.82
CA PHE A 494 53.36 4.57 6.62
C PHE A 494 52.94 6.04 6.66
N SER A 495 52.42 6.57 5.55
CA SER A 495 51.94 7.95 5.47
C SER A 495 50.74 8.25 6.38
N HIS A 496 50.05 7.23 6.87
CA HIS A 496 48.95 7.42 7.83
C HIS A 496 49.53 7.75 9.21
N TYR A 497 50.68 7.18 9.59
CA TYR A 497 51.24 7.30 10.93
C TYR A 497 52.41 8.29 11.02
N ILE A 498 53.14 8.47 9.91
CA ILE A 498 54.37 9.25 9.86
C ILE A 498 54.20 10.42 8.87
N ASN A 499 54.71 11.60 9.24
CA ASN A 499 54.68 12.78 8.37
C ASN A 499 55.37 12.49 7.02
N PRO A 500 54.71 12.72 5.87
CA PRO A 500 55.27 12.46 4.54
C PRO A 500 56.60 13.16 4.28
N ASN A 501 56.79 14.37 4.81
CA ASN A 501 58.05 15.11 4.67
C ASN A 501 59.18 14.41 5.42
N LEU A 502 58.89 13.88 6.62
CA LEU A 502 59.86 13.12 7.40
C LEU A 502 60.21 11.80 6.70
N LEU A 503 59.22 11.09 6.15
CA LEU A 503 59.46 9.87 5.35
C LEU A 503 60.40 10.16 4.18
N SER A 504 60.17 11.25 3.43
CA SER A 504 61.05 11.64 2.32
C SER A 504 62.48 11.94 2.76
N ALA A 505 62.66 12.59 3.92
CA ALA A 505 63.98 12.88 4.49
C ALA A 505 64.71 11.61 4.92
N ILE A 506 64.00 10.66 5.55
CA ILE A 506 64.54 9.36 5.94
C ILE A 506 64.96 8.57 4.69
N TYR A 507 64.13 8.51 3.66
CA TYR A 507 64.45 7.82 2.41
C TYR A 507 65.66 8.43 1.69
N ALA A 508 65.74 9.76 1.63
CA ALA A 508 66.89 10.46 1.07
C ALA A 508 68.19 10.16 1.84
N ALA A 509 68.13 10.13 3.18
CA ALA A 509 69.28 9.86 4.04
C ALA A 509 69.72 8.39 4.05
N THR A 510 68.80 7.45 3.79
CA THR A 510 69.05 6.00 3.80
C THR A 510 69.24 5.40 2.40
N GLY A 511 69.03 6.18 1.33
CA GLY A 511 69.17 5.73 -0.06
C GLY A 511 68.02 4.87 -0.58
N ARG A 512 66.85 4.92 0.08
CA ARG A 512 65.66 4.15 -0.30
C ARG A 512 64.82 4.87 -1.36
N LYS A 513 64.17 4.10 -2.24
CA LYS A 513 63.18 4.62 -3.20
C LYS A 513 61.78 4.37 -2.66
N MET A 514 60.96 5.41 -2.64
CA MET A 514 59.56 5.36 -2.23
C MET A 514 58.77 4.43 -3.16
N ALA A 515 57.97 3.51 -2.61
CA ALA A 515 57.06 2.69 -3.39
C ALA A 515 55.99 3.56 -4.09
N PRO A 516 55.60 3.28 -5.35
CA PRO A 516 54.60 4.08 -6.04
C PRO A 516 53.21 3.95 -5.38
N PRO A 517 52.42 5.03 -5.32
CA PRO A 517 51.04 4.98 -4.82
C PRO A 517 50.10 4.38 -5.88
N ASP A 518 49.37 3.33 -5.53
CA ASP A 518 48.23 2.83 -6.33
C ASP A 518 46.89 3.30 -5.74
N GLN A 519 45.87 3.36 -6.61
CA GLN A 519 44.54 3.96 -6.38
C GLN A 519 43.81 3.48 -5.11
N PRO A 520 42.94 4.33 -4.51
CA PRO A 520 42.35 4.07 -3.19
C PRO A 520 41.39 2.88 -3.22
N SER A 521 41.80 1.78 -2.59
CA SER A 521 40.92 0.65 -2.25
C SER A 521 40.14 0.95 -0.96
N GLN A 522 38.84 0.66 -1.02
CA GLN A 522 37.82 0.89 0.01
C GLN A 522 38.22 0.40 1.40
N SER A 523 37.73 1.11 2.42
CA SER A 523 37.77 0.80 3.85
C SER A 523 37.72 -0.71 4.13
N MET A 524 38.69 -1.19 4.92
CA MET A 524 38.76 -2.55 5.45
C MET A 524 37.43 -2.92 6.12
N THR A 525 36.67 -3.81 5.48
CA THR A 525 35.56 -4.51 6.12
C THR A 525 36.14 -5.57 7.05
N TYR A 526 35.84 -5.47 8.35
CA TYR A 526 36.17 -6.50 9.34
C TYR A 526 35.52 -7.84 8.94
N ASN A 527 36.33 -8.78 8.48
CA ASN A 527 35.96 -10.19 8.39
C ASN A 527 36.48 -10.89 9.65
N ASN A 528 35.58 -11.16 10.60
CA ASN A 528 35.85 -12.14 11.65
C ASN A 528 35.31 -13.49 11.17
N ASP A 529 36.23 -14.41 10.88
CA ASP A 529 35.96 -15.82 10.72
C ASP A 529 35.82 -16.48 12.09
N GLU A 530 34.57 -16.70 12.52
CA GLU A 530 34.22 -17.84 13.37
C GLU A 530 33.06 -18.58 12.70
N ASN A 531 33.40 -19.74 12.14
CA ASN A 531 32.48 -20.63 11.45
C ASN A 531 31.63 -21.37 12.49
N GLU A 532 30.42 -20.87 12.74
CA GLU A 532 29.27 -21.70 13.12
C GLU A 532 27.91 -20.98 12.96
N ASP A 533 27.88 -19.63 12.88
CA ASP A 533 26.63 -18.86 12.70
C ASP A 533 26.34 -18.38 11.25
N LYS A 534 27.20 -18.72 10.27
CA LYS A 534 27.08 -18.24 8.87
C LYS A 534 25.86 -18.74 8.10
N LEU A 535 25.20 -19.82 8.54
CA LEU A 535 24.08 -20.43 7.81
C LEU A 535 22.78 -19.61 7.85
N VAL A 536 22.65 -18.63 8.74
CA VAL A 536 21.44 -17.80 8.81
C VAL A 536 21.66 -16.40 8.26
N ILE A 537 22.89 -15.92 8.04
CA ILE A 537 23.15 -14.51 7.68
C ILE A 537 23.57 -14.34 6.20
N ASP A 538 24.16 -15.36 5.58
CA ASP A 538 24.57 -15.29 4.17
C ASP A 538 23.38 -15.14 3.21
N ASP A 539 22.21 -15.67 3.54
CA ASP A 539 20.98 -15.47 2.75
C ASP A 539 20.54 -14.00 2.75
N TYR A 540 20.68 -13.28 3.88
CA TYR A 540 20.24 -11.89 4.03
C TYR A 540 21.12 -10.90 3.28
N GLN A 541 22.43 -11.14 3.21
CA GLN A 541 23.35 -10.30 2.45
C GLN A 541 23.34 -10.64 0.96
N ASN A 542 23.12 -11.90 0.60
CA ASN A 542 23.02 -12.32 -0.81
C ASN A 542 21.73 -11.81 -1.47
N ASP A 543 20.58 -11.84 -0.79
CA ASP A 543 19.34 -11.26 -1.32
C ASP A 543 19.44 -9.75 -1.53
N ARG A 544 20.11 -9.03 -0.62
CA ARG A 544 20.34 -7.58 -0.77
C ARG A 544 21.28 -7.26 -1.93
N ARG A 545 22.30 -8.10 -2.17
CA ARG A 545 23.21 -7.99 -3.34
C ARG A 545 22.50 -8.36 -4.64
N GLN A 546 21.57 -9.32 -4.63
CA GLN A 546 20.77 -9.68 -5.81
C GLN A 546 19.74 -8.59 -6.15
N GLN A 547 19.07 -7.99 -5.17
CA GLN A 547 18.12 -6.89 -5.38
C GLN A 547 18.81 -5.60 -5.86
N GLN A 548 20.01 -5.29 -5.36
CA GLN A 548 20.81 -4.17 -5.88
C GLN A 548 21.28 -4.40 -7.33
N ARG A 549 21.54 -5.66 -7.73
CA ARG A 549 21.85 -6.02 -9.12
C ARG A 549 20.63 -5.95 -10.03
N GLN A 550 19.45 -6.40 -9.59
CA GLN A 550 18.21 -6.33 -10.37
C GLN A 550 17.71 -4.87 -10.54
N GLY A 551 17.92 -4.00 -9.55
CA GLY A 551 17.63 -2.57 -9.66
C GLY A 551 18.53 -1.79 -10.63
N HIS A 552 19.72 -2.33 -10.95
CA HIS A 552 20.65 -1.74 -11.94
C HIS A 552 20.39 -2.23 -13.38
N LEU A 553 19.80 -3.41 -13.55
CA LEU A 553 19.44 -3.97 -14.86
C LEU A 553 18.12 -3.41 -15.43
N GLY A 554 17.32 -2.69 -14.64
CA GLY A 554 16.05 -2.09 -15.07
C GLY A 554 16.12 -0.65 -15.60
N LYS A 555 17.32 -0.05 -15.72
CA LYS A 555 17.48 1.37 -16.15
C LYS A 555 18.46 1.57 -17.32
N SER A 556 18.65 0.56 -18.16
CA SER A 556 19.48 0.69 -19.37
C SER A 556 18.84 0.01 -20.59
N HIS A 557 17.61 0.38 -20.94
CA HIS A 557 17.14 0.27 -22.33
C HIS A 557 16.01 1.25 -22.56
N THR A 558 16.34 2.37 -23.21
CA THR A 558 15.58 3.01 -24.30
C THR A 558 16.20 4.38 -24.57
N TYR A 559 17.14 4.43 -25.52
CA TYR A 559 17.43 5.65 -26.28
C TYR A 559 17.88 5.24 -27.69
N ALA A 560 17.49 6.09 -28.63
CA ALA A 560 17.94 6.24 -30.01
C ALA A 560 17.24 5.38 -31.08
N GLU A 561 16.19 5.96 -31.65
CA GLU A 561 15.81 5.77 -33.06
C GLU A 561 16.96 6.30 -33.93
N GLU A 562 17.56 5.42 -34.75
CA GLU A 562 18.43 5.81 -35.86
C GLU A 562 17.63 5.81 -37.16
N ILE A 563 17.66 6.97 -37.81
CA ILE A 563 17.20 7.28 -39.15
C ILE A 563 18.28 6.77 -40.11
N ASP A 564 17.92 5.89 -41.03
CA ASP A 564 18.81 5.45 -42.12
C ASP A 564 18.23 5.96 -43.45
N ASP A 565 18.72 7.13 -43.88
CA ASP A 565 18.45 7.70 -45.19
C ASP A 565 19.46 7.15 -46.20
N ASN A 566 18.92 6.40 -47.14
CA ASN A 566 19.59 5.73 -48.24
C ASN A 566 19.89 6.76 -49.35
N ILE A 567 21.16 7.11 -49.59
CA ILE A 567 21.58 7.88 -50.77
C ILE A 567 22.62 7.10 -51.56
N ASP A 568 22.14 6.62 -52.70
CA ASP A 568 22.81 6.09 -53.87
C ASP A 568 23.59 7.20 -54.61
N TYR A 569 24.85 6.93 -54.93
CA TYR A 569 25.56 7.53 -56.08
C TYR A 569 26.51 6.49 -56.67
N GLY A 570 26.05 5.84 -57.74
CA GLY A 570 26.91 5.15 -58.69
C GLY A 570 27.69 6.11 -59.60
N SER A 571 28.84 5.63 -60.07
CA SER A 571 29.39 5.98 -61.39
C SER A 571 30.16 4.77 -61.94
N VAL A 572 29.60 4.08 -62.94
CA VAL A 572 29.98 4.09 -64.38
C VAL A 572 31.13 3.14 -64.70
N ASP A 573 30.84 2.06 -65.46
CA ASP A 573 31.45 1.76 -66.77
C ASP A 573 30.73 0.57 -67.46
N ASP A 574 30.64 0.69 -68.80
CA ASP A 574 30.06 -0.17 -69.87
C ASP A 574 28.54 -0.19 -70.16
#